data_AF-A0A7X8VBA5-F1
#
_entry.id   AF-A0A7X8VBA5-F1
#
_cell.length_a   1.000
_cell.length_b   1.000
_cell.length_c   1.000
_cell.angle_alpha   90.00
_cell.angle_beta   90.00
_cell.angle_gamma   90.00
#
_symmetry.space_group_name_H-M   'P 1'
#
loop_
_entity.id
_entity.type
_entity.pdbx_description
1 polymer ?
#
loop_
_entity_poly.entity_id
_entity_poly.type
_entity_poly.pdbx_seq_one_letter_code
_entity_poly.pdbx_strand_id
1 'polypeptide(L)' 'MRILGLDVGEKRIGIAISDELCFTANGLDVIERKNNG' A
#
# COMPACT_ATOMS: atom_id res chain seq x y z
N MET A 1 4.77 4.91 15.93
CA MET A 1 4.87 5.36 14.51
C MET A 1 4.55 4.16 13.64
N ARG A 2 3.92 4.35 12.47
CA ARG A 2 3.66 3.26 11.52
C ARG A 2 4.22 3.64 10.15
N ILE A 3 4.63 2.65 9.36
CA ILE A 3 5.19 2.83 8.01
C ILE A 3 4.13 2.45 6.98
N LEU A 4 3.91 3.31 5.98
CA LEU A 4 3.04 3.04 4.84
C LEU A 4 3.85 2.40 3.69
N GLY A 5 3.47 1.20 3.29
CA GLY A 5 4.01 0.52 2.11
C GLY A 5 3.09 0.71 0.91
N LEU A 6 3.70 1.05 -0.24
CA LEU A 6 3.01 1.18 -1.53
C LEU A 6 3.67 0.23 -2.54
N ASP A 7 2.89 -0.72 -3.06
CA ASP A 7 3.28 -1.59 -4.16
C ASP A 7 2.68 -1.07 -5.46
N VAL A 8 3.48 -0.39 -6.27
CA VAL A 8 3.02 0.41 -7.41
C VAL A 8 3.06 -0.39 -8.70
N GLY A 9 1.91 -0.89 -9.14
CA GLY A 9 1.72 -1.49 -10.46
C GLY A 9 1.16 -0.50 -11.50
N GLU A 10 1.06 -0.96 -12.75
CA GLU A 10 0.51 -0.16 -13.86
C GLU A 10 -0.97 0.19 -13.67
N LYS A 11 -1.78 -0.79 -13.24
CA LYS A 11 -3.23 -0.64 -13.09
C LYS A 11 -3.69 -0.52 -11.64
N ARG A 12 -2.90 -0.99 -10.68
CA ARG A 12 -3.28 -1.08 -9.27
C ARG A 12 -2.12 -0.71 -8.35
N ILE A 13 -2.45 -0.16 -7.19
CA ILE A 13 -1.49 0.12 -6.11
C ILE A 13 -1.96 -0.63 -4.87
N GLY A 14 -1.15 -1.57 -4.39
CA GLY A 14 -1.37 -2.24 -3.12
C GLY A 14 -0.93 -1.33 -1.96
N ILE A 15 -1.75 -1.25 -0.91
CA ILE A 15 -1.46 -0.45 0.28
C ILE A 15 -1.35 -1.37 1.49
N ALA A 16 -0.27 -1.23 2.25
CA ALA A 16 -0.10 -1.90 3.52
C ALA A 16 0.45 -0.94 4.58
N ILE A 17 0.20 -1.24 5.85
CA ILE A 17 0.77 -0.48 6.98
C ILE A 17 1.50 -1.42 7.93
N SER A 18 2.61 -0.96 8.50
CA SER A 18 3.33 -1.72 9.51
C SER A 18 2.51 -1.84 10.80
N ASP A 19 2.75 -2.91 11.54
CA ASP A 19 2.40 -2.94 12.96
C ASP A 19 3.22 -1.94 13.79
N GLU A 20 2.94 -1.87 15.09
CA GLU A 20 3.54 -0.89 16.00
C GLU A 20 5.02 -1.17 16.31
N LEU A 21 5.46 -2.42 16.15
CA LEU A 21 6.85 -2.83 16.31
C LEU A 21 7.63 -2.81 14.99
N CYS A 22 6.95 -2.49 13.89
CA CYS A 22 7.47 -2.54 12.53
C CYS A 22 7.97 -3.93 12.09
N PHE A 23 7.34 -5.02 12.57
CA PHE A 23 7.72 -6.39 12.19
C PHE A 23 6.89 -6.96 11.04
N THR A 24 5.60 -6.68 11.01
CA THR A 24 4.69 -7.18 9.98
C THR A 24 4.09 -6.04 9.17
N ALA A 25 3.76 -6.32 7.90
CA ALA A 25 2.97 -5.45 7.05
C ALA A 25 1.55 -6.01 6.93
N ASN A 26 0.56 -5.17 7.19
CA ASN A 26 -0.85 -5.54 7.15
C ASN A 26 -1.49 -4.88 5.93
N GLY A 27 -2.06 -5.69 5.03
CA GLY A 27 -2.77 -5.19 3.85
C GLY A 27 -3.98 -4.37 4.24
N LEU A 28 -4.14 -3.20 3.60
CA LEU A 28 -5.24 -2.28 3.86
C LEU A 28 -6.24 -2.30 2.70
N ASP A 29 -5.78 -1.90 1.51
CA ASP A 29 -6.63 -1.78 0.33
C ASP A 29 -5.80 -1.86 -0.96
N VAL A 30 -6.49 -1.93 -2.09
CA VAL A 30 -5.90 -1.83 -3.43
C VAL A 30 -6.59 -0.71 -4.20
N ILE A 31 -5.83 0.32 -4.56
CA ILE A 31 -6.34 1.42 -5.39
C ILE A 31 -6.22 1.05 -6.86
N GLU A 32 -7.31 1.14 -7.62
CA GLU A 32 -7.25 1.11 -9.09
C GLU A 32 -6.76 2.45 -9.64
N ARG A 33 -5.66 2.41 -10.39
CA ARG A 33 -5.11 3.59 -11.07
C ARG A 33 -6.02 3.98 -12.22
N LYS A 34 -6.58 5.19 -12.14
CA LYS A 34 -7.17 5.87 -13.28
C LYS A 34 -6.05 6.61 -14.00
N ASN A 35 -5.66 6.11 -15.17
CA ASN A 35 -4.72 6.79 -16.05
C ASN A 35 -5.45 8.00 -16.66
N ASN A 36 -5.33 9.16 -16.03
CA ASN A 36 -5.78 10.43 -16.60
C ASN A 36 -4.66 11.00 -17.48
N GLY A 37 -4.26 10.23 -18.50
CA GLY A 37 -3.36 10.70 -19.54
C GLY A 37 -3.99 11.81 -20.36
#